data_AF-A0A7C2RDN7-F1
#
_entry.id   AF-A0A7C2RDN7-F1
#
_cell.length_a   1.000
_cell.length_b   1.000
_cell.length_c   1.000
_cell.angle_alpha   90.00
_cell.angle_beta   90.00
_cell.angle_gamma   90.00
#
_symmetry.space_group_name_H-M   'P 1'
#
loop_
_entity.id
_entity.type
_entity.pdbx_description
1 polymer ?
#
loop_
_entity_poly.entity_id
_entity_poly.type
_entity_poly.pdbx_seq_one_letter_code
_entity_poly.pdbx_strand_id
1 'polypeptide(L)' 'MDWRQRYRRDPALLQELPTDQLPPLSMANIRELLRAVMPLPHLTIQRATDLVIEHLVNRARARKSRMNAVGHKPSPP' A
#
# COMPACT_ATOMS: atom_id res chain seq x y z
N MET A 1 -5.87 -14.97 5.86
CA MET A 1 -4.60 -15.67 6.20
C MET A 1 -4.30 -16.82 5.23
N ASP A 2 -5.02 -16.93 4.10
CA ASP A 2 -5.01 -18.13 3.22
C ASP A 2 -3.80 -18.28 2.29
N TRP A 3 -3.05 -17.20 2.05
CA TRP A 3 -1.95 -17.21 1.08
C TRP A 3 -0.79 -18.14 1.49
N ARG A 4 -0.52 -18.29 2.80
CA ARG A 4 0.55 -19.20 3.29
C ARG A 4 0.23 -20.68 3.08
N GLN A 5 -1.05 -21.05 3.07
CA GLN A 5 -1.47 -22.42 2.79
C GLN A 5 -1.51 -22.70 1.28
N ARG A 6 -1.85 -21.69 0.48
CA ARG A 6 -1.98 -21.80 -0.98
C ARG A 6 -0.64 -21.80 -1.73
N TYR A 7 0.38 -21.13 -1.18
CA TYR A 7 1.73 -21.09 -1.73
C TYR A 7 2.71 -21.67 -0.71
N ARG A 8 2.94 -22.99 -0.80
CA ARG A 8 3.90 -23.68 0.06
C ARG A 8 5.30 -23.17 -0.27
N ARG A 9 6.09 -22.85 0.76
CA ARG A 9 7.47 -22.35 0.63
C ARG A 9 8.28 -23.38 -0.16
N ASP A 10 8.87 -22.95 -1.26
CA ASP A 10 9.71 -23.80 -2.10
C ASP A 10 11.06 -24.07 -1.38
N PRO A 11 11.39 -25.34 -1.07
CA PRO A 11 12.65 -25.69 -0.42
C PRO A 11 13.87 -25.51 -1.32
N ALA A 12 13.72 -25.51 -2.66
CA ALA A 12 14.82 -25.26 -3.59
C ALA A 12 15.23 -23.77 -3.56
N LEU A 13 14.26 -22.88 -3.34
CA LEU A 13 14.48 -21.43 -3.25
C LEU A 13 15.37 -21.02 -2.08
N LEU A 14 15.41 -21.83 -1.00
CA LEU A 14 16.36 -21.68 0.11
C LEU A 14 17.80 -22.01 -0.28
N GLN A 15 18.02 -22.89 -1.26
CA GLN A 15 19.35 -23.23 -1.75
C GLN A 15 19.87 -22.17 -2.74
N GLU A 16 18.97 -21.60 -3.54
CA GLU A 16 19.32 -20.58 -4.54
C GLU A 16 19.45 -19.17 -3.96
N LEU A 17 18.74 -18.88 -2.87
CA LEU A 17 18.77 -17.58 -2.17
C LEU A 17 19.22 -17.78 -0.70
N PRO A 18 20.52 -18.03 -0.44
CA PRO A 18 21.06 -18.35 0.89
C PRO A 18 21.10 -17.14 1.85
N THR A 19 20.19 -16.19 1.71
CA THR A 19 20.16 -14.98 2.52
C THR A 19 19.00 -15.03 3.51
N ASP A 20 19.33 -15.23 4.79
CA ASP A 20 18.38 -15.08 5.92
C ASP A 20 17.82 -13.64 6.04
N GLN A 21 18.38 -12.70 5.28
CA GLN A 21 17.94 -11.32 5.18
C GLN A 21 17.64 -10.99 3.72
N LEU A 22 16.44 -10.50 3.46
CA LEU A 22 16.15 -9.86 2.19
C LEU A 22 17.23 -8.76 1.99
N PRO A 23 17.88 -8.65 0.81
CA PRO A 23 18.80 -7.54 0.56
C PRO A 23 18.05 -6.24 0.87
N PRO A 24 18.74 -5.13 1.22
CA PRO A 24 18.07 -3.87 1.50
C PRO A 24 17.34 -3.38 0.24
N LEU A 25 16.09 -3.83 0.08
CA LEU A 25 15.25 -3.49 -1.03
C LEU A 25 14.70 -2.11 -0.75
N SER A 26 15.02 -1.17 -1.62
CA SER A 26 14.32 0.11 -1.62
C SER A 26 12.82 -0.12 -1.85
N MET A 27 11.98 0.81 -1.39
CA MET A 27 10.55 0.79 -1.71
C MET A 27 10.28 0.78 -3.23
N ALA A 28 11.22 1.26 -4.03
CA ALA A 28 11.16 1.16 -5.49
C ALA A 28 11.32 -0.29 -5.94
N ASN A 29 12.34 -1.02 -5.44
CA ASN A 29 12.58 -2.42 -5.78
C ASN A 29 11.42 -3.32 -5.35
N ILE A 30 10.87 -3.09 -4.15
CA ILE A 30 9.68 -3.82 -3.68
C ILE A 30 8.49 -3.55 -4.59
N ARG A 31 8.27 -2.30 -5.01
CA ARG A 31 7.18 -1.95 -5.93
C ARG A 31 7.33 -2.62 -7.28
N GLU A 32 8.54 -2.66 -7.83
CA GLU A 32 8.81 -3.33 -9.11
C GLU A 32 8.63 -4.86 -9.00
N LEU A 33 9.12 -5.50 -7.94
CA LEU A 33 8.88 -6.92 -7.70
C LEU A 33 7.38 -7.21 -7.54
N LEU A 34 6.66 -6.40 -6.77
CA LEU A 34 5.21 -6.54 -6.59
C LEU A 34 4.44 -6.31 -7.90
N ARG A 35 4.87 -5.38 -8.75
CA ARG A 35 4.31 -5.18 -10.10
C ARG A 35 4.57 -6.37 -11.02
N ALA A 36 5.74 -6.99 -10.91
CA ALA A 36 6.10 -8.16 -11.72
C ALA A 36 5.25 -9.40 -11.37
N VAL A 37 4.91 -9.57 -10.09
CA VAL A 37 4.18 -10.76 -9.62
C VAL A 37 2.68 -10.54 -9.40
N MET A 38 2.23 -9.29 -9.27
CA MET A 38 0.81 -8.94 -9.20
C MET A 38 0.45 -8.06 -10.40
N PRO A 39 -0.39 -8.53 -11.33
CA PRO A 39 -0.84 -7.69 -12.43
C PRO A 39 -1.57 -6.48 -11.84
N LEU A 40 -1.00 -5.29 -12.01
CA LEU A 40 -1.71 -4.08 -11.65
C LEU A 40 -2.92 -3.94 -12.58
N PRO A 41 -4.13 -3.68 -12.05
CA PRO A 41 -5.27 -3.41 -12.91
C PRO A 41 -4.95 -2.20 -13.77
N HIS A 42 -4.93 -2.39 -15.09
CA HIS A 42 -4.80 -1.29 -16.04
C HIS A 42 -6.08 -0.45 -15.96
N LEU A 43 -5.94 0.73 -15.40
CA LEU A 43 -7.02 1.70 -15.35
C LEU A 43 -7.13 2.38 -16.71
N THR A 44 -8.36 2.51 -17.21
CA THR A 44 -8.63 3.48 -18.27
C THR A 44 -8.36 4.88 -17.72
N ILE A 45 -8.05 5.83 -18.62
CA ILE A 45 -7.81 7.23 -18.23
C ILE A 45 -8.96 7.75 -17.36
N GLN A 46 -10.20 7.46 -17.76
CA GLN A 46 -11.40 7.86 -17.02
C GLN A 46 -11.43 7.31 -15.59
N ARG A 47 -11.20 6.00 -15.39
CA ARG A 47 -11.16 5.41 -14.04
C ARG A 47 -10.03 5.98 -13.19
N ALA A 48 -8.89 6.27 -13.80
CA ALA A 48 -7.78 6.91 -13.11
C ALA A 48 -8.16 8.34 -12.67
N THR A 49 -8.82 9.11 -13.54
CA THR A 49 -9.33 10.44 -13.22
C THR A 49 -10.33 10.39 -12.07
N ASP A 50 -11.29 9.47 -12.11
CA ASP A 50 -12.30 9.31 -11.06
C ASP A 50 -11.66 9.01 -9.70
N LEU A 51 -10.68 8.11 -9.66
CA LEU A 51 -9.94 7.78 -8.43
C LEU A 51 -9.14 8.98 -7.89
N VAL A 52 -8.52 9.76 -8.77
CA VAL A 52 -7.80 10.98 -8.35
C VAL A 52 -8.75 11.99 -7.75
N ILE A 53 -9.91 12.22 -8.38
CA ILE A 53 -10.95 13.11 -7.85
C ILE A 53 -11.41 12.64 -6.47
N GLU A 54 -11.72 11.36 -6.31
CA GLU A 54 -12.15 10.78 -5.05
C GLU A 54 -11.11 11.01 -3.94
N HIS A 55 -9.84 10.72 -4.21
CA HIS A 55 -8.76 10.89 -3.25
C HIS A 55 -8.54 12.36 -2.85
N LEU A 56 -8.66 13.29 -3.80
CA LEU A 56 -8.56 14.72 -3.51
C LEU A 56 -9.71 15.19 -2.60
N VAL A 57 -10.94 14.76 -2.89
CA VAL A 57 -12.12 15.07 -2.05
C VAL A 57 -11.95 14.49 -0.65
N ASN A 58 -11.54 13.23 -0.53
CA ASN A 58 -11.30 12.57 0.76
C ASN A 58 -10.21 13.29 1.55
N ARG A 59 -9.13 13.70 0.90
CA ARG A 59 -8.06 14.48 1.52
C ARG A 59 -8.53 15.84 2.03
N ALA A 60 -9.34 16.55 1.24
CA ALA A 60 -9.91 17.84 1.64
C ALA A 60 -10.83 17.69 2.86
N ARG A 61 -11.71 16.68 2.87
CA ARG A 61 -12.59 16.35 4.01
C ARG A 61 -11.80 16.00 5.26
N ALA A 62 -10.80 15.13 5.15
CA ALA A 62 -9.94 14.74 6.27
C ALA A 62 -9.19 15.96 6.84
N ARG A 63 -8.67 16.85 5.98
CA ARG A 63 -8.03 18.09 6.43
C ARG A 63 -9.01 18.98 7.20
N LYS A 64 -10.21 19.22 6.66
CA LYS A 64 -11.26 20.00 7.34
C LYS A 64 -11.63 19.41 8.70
N SER A 65 -11.82 18.09 8.75
CA SER A 65 -12.10 17.38 10.00
C SER A 65 -11.01 17.59 11.04
N ARG A 66 -9.74 17.48 10.64
CA ARG A 66 -8.60 17.71 11.53
C ARG A 66 -8.53 19.16 12.03
N MET A 67 -8.83 20.13 11.17
CA MET A 67 -8.89 21.55 11.57
C MET A 67 -9.99 21.79 12.62
N ASN A 68 -11.17 21.20 12.42
CA ASN A 68 -12.27 21.29 13.38
C ASN A 68 -11.93 20.62 14.72
N ALA A 69 -11.26 19.46 14.68
CA ALA A 69 -10.81 18.76 15.88
C ALA A 69 -9.76 19.56 16.68
N VAL A 70 -8.88 20.31 16.00
CA VAL A 70 -7.93 21.22 16.67
C VAL A 70 -8.65 22.42 17.32
N GLY A 71 -9.73 22.91 16.71
CA GLY A 71 -10.57 23.98 17.28
C GLY A 71 -11.50 23.51 18.41
N HIS A 72 -11.84 22.23 18.45
CA HIS A 72 -12.71 21.61 19.45
C HIS A 72 -11.88 20.93 20.54
N LYS A 73 -11.05 21.69 21.27
CA LYS A 73 -10.53 21.22 22.55
C LYS A 73 -11.65 21.37 23.60
N PRO A 74 -12.20 20.28 24.17
CA PRO A 74 -13.10 20.41 25.30
C PRO A 74 -12.34 21.02 26.49
N SER A 75 -12.93 22.01 27.15
CA SER A 75 -12.38 22.57 28.39
C SER A 75 -12.22 21.45 29.43
N PRO A 76 -11.11 21.42 30.20
CA PRO A 76 -10.97 20.46 31.28
C PRO A 76 -12.02 20.73 32.38
N PRO A 77 -12.41 19.68 33.14
CA PRO A 77 -13.39 19.80 34.23
C PRO A 77 -12.90 20.68 35.38
#